data_AF-A0A317P759-F1
#
_entry.id   AF-A0A317P759-F1
#
_cell.length_a   1.000
_cell.length_b   1.000
_cell.length_c   1.000
_cell.angle_alpha   90.00
_cell.angle_beta   90.00
_cell.angle_gamma   90.00
#
_symmetry.space_group_name_H-M   'P 1'
#
loop_
_entity.id
_entity.type
_entity.pdbx_description
1 polymer ?
#
loop_
_entity_poly.entity_id
_entity_poly.type
_entity_poly.pdbx_seq_one_letter_code
_entity_poly.pdbx_strand_id
1 'polypeptide(L)'
;MMNAFNFDTKQFDTQQFDALFFGPARAYASLSVDYAEKLAHAQLDATKAYTDTGLAQLRTLMAVKDAEGLKSYMEGQQKVAKDLAERLKGDAEKVVALQQDFVQQSQKLTEENVKQAQATATKATAQK
;
A
#
# COMPACT_ATOMS: atom_id res chain seq x y z
N MET A 1 -43.95 38.59 20.77
CA MET A 1 -44.12 37.27 20.12
C MET A 1 -42.75 36.80 19.69
N MET A 2 -42.24 35.73 20.29
CA MET A 2 -40.91 35.18 19.97
C MET A 2 -41.07 34.30 18.72
N ASN A 3 -40.48 34.70 17.59
CA ASN A 3 -40.36 33.81 16.44
C ASN A 3 -39.44 32.66 16.84
N ALA A 4 -40.03 31.50 17.11
CA ALA A 4 -39.30 30.27 17.24
C ALA A 4 -38.54 30.04 15.93
N PHE A 5 -37.21 30.03 16.02
CA PHE A 5 -36.35 29.43 15.01
C PHE A 5 -36.77 27.96 14.91
N ASN A 6 -37.66 27.67 13.96
CA ASN A 6 -38.04 26.32 13.60
C ASN A 6 -36.87 25.72 12.83
N PHE A 7 -35.87 25.22 13.55
CA PHE A 7 -34.77 24.47 12.97
C PHE A 7 -35.37 23.13 12.53
N ASP A 8 -35.71 23.02 11.25
CA ASP A 8 -36.30 21.81 10.69
C ASP A 8 -35.26 20.70 10.70
N THR A 9 -35.28 19.90 11.76
CA THR A 9 -34.37 18.77 11.98
C THR A 9 -34.58 17.63 10.97
N LYS A 10 -35.54 17.75 10.04
CA LYS A 10 -35.77 16.76 8.98
C LYS A 10 -34.99 17.03 7.70
N GLN A 11 -34.23 18.13 7.61
CA GLN A 11 -33.52 18.51 6.38
C GLN A 11 -32.05 18.05 6.32
N PHE A 12 -31.52 17.48 7.40
CA PHE A 12 -30.24 16.74 7.35
C PHE A 12 -30.53 15.32 6.86
N ASP A 13 -30.50 15.15 5.55
CA ASP A 13 -30.58 13.85 4.90
C ASP A 13 -29.45 12.97 5.46
N THR A 14 -29.81 11.89 6.15
CA THR A 14 -28.87 10.97 6.79
C THR A 14 -27.88 10.41 5.78
N GLN A 15 -28.26 10.33 4.50
CA GLN A 15 -27.37 9.93 3.41
C GLN A 15 -26.30 10.98 3.09
N GLN A 16 -26.61 12.28 3.18
CA GLN A 16 -25.63 13.34 2.97
C GLN A 16 -24.63 13.39 4.14
N PHE A 17 -25.10 13.18 5.36
CA PHE A 17 -24.22 13.06 6.53
C PHE A 17 -23.30 11.84 6.39
N ASP A 18 -23.84 10.68 6.03
CA ASP A 18 -23.05 9.48 5.81
C ASP A 18 -22.01 9.64 4.70
N ALA A 19 -22.38 10.28 3.60
CA ALA A 19 -21.47 10.55 2.48
C ALA A 19 -20.37 11.54 2.85
N LEU A 20 -20.67 12.59 3.62
CA LEU A 20 -19.70 13.62 4.02
C LEU A 20 -18.71 13.14 5.08
N PHE A 21 -19.15 12.31 6.03
CA PHE A 21 -18.34 11.93 7.19
C PHE A 21 -17.82 10.49 7.13
N PHE A 22 -18.67 9.50 6.81
CA PHE A 22 -18.28 8.10 6.83
C PHE A 22 -17.70 7.61 5.48
N GLY A 23 -18.11 8.21 4.36
CA GLY A 23 -17.54 7.91 3.04
C GLY A 23 -16.02 8.07 3.00
N PRO A 24 -15.48 9.27 3.30
CA PRO A 24 -14.05 9.53 3.38
C PRO A 24 -13.32 8.56 4.32
N ALA A 25 -13.88 8.32 5.52
CA ALA A 25 -13.29 7.42 6.51
C ALA A 25 -13.16 5.98 6.00
N ARG A 26 -14.22 5.44 5.35
CA ARG A 26 -14.19 4.09 4.75
C ARG A 26 -13.20 4.00 3.58
N ALA A 27 -13.10 5.05 2.77
CA ALA A 27 -12.16 5.10 1.67
C ALA A 27 -10.70 5.09 2.14
N TYR A 28 -10.37 5.88 3.18
CA TYR A 28 -9.04 5.83 3.81
C TYR A 28 -8.74 4.49 4.47
N ALA A 29 -9.73 3.88 5.15
CA ALA A 29 -9.56 2.55 5.73
C ALA A 29 -9.26 1.51 4.64
N SER A 30 -9.98 1.56 3.53
CA SER A 30 -9.77 0.66 2.37
C SER A 30 -8.39 0.85 1.76
N LEU A 31 -7.95 2.10 1.56
CA LEU A 31 -6.59 2.41 1.08
C LEU A 31 -5.51 1.88 2.03
N SER A 32 -5.74 1.96 3.34
CA SER A 32 -4.79 1.48 4.36
C SER A 32 -4.70 -0.05 4.36
N VAL A 33 -5.83 -0.74 4.18
CA VAL A 33 -5.88 -2.20 4.04
C VAL A 33 -5.17 -2.65 2.77
N ASP A 34 -5.44 -2.01 1.62
CA ASP A 34 -4.76 -2.31 0.34
C ASP A 34 -3.24 -2.12 0.44
N TYR A 35 -2.80 -1.03 1.07
CA TYR A 35 -1.37 -0.80 1.32
C TYR A 35 -0.75 -1.88 2.21
N ALA A 36 -1.44 -2.28 3.29
CA ALA A 36 -0.98 -3.35 4.18
C ALA A 36 -0.92 -4.71 3.47
N GLU A 37 -1.91 -5.04 2.65
CA GLU A 37 -1.93 -6.26 1.83
C GLU A 37 -0.76 -6.29 0.85
N LYS A 38 -0.53 -5.19 0.11
CA LYS A 38 0.60 -5.08 -0.81
C LYS A 38 1.96 -5.20 -0.11
N LEU A 39 2.11 -4.60 1.08
CA LEU A 39 3.32 -4.75 1.90
C LEU A 39 3.52 -6.19 2.37
N ALA A 40 2.45 -6.86 2.83
CA ALA A 40 2.52 -8.26 3.25
C ALA A 40 2.94 -9.17 2.08
N HIS A 41 2.39 -8.95 0.88
CA HIS A 41 2.83 -9.66 -0.32
C HIS A 41 4.30 -9.40 -0.65
N ALA A 42 4.76 -8.15 -0.56
CA ALA A 42 6.17 -7.82 -0.76
C ALA A 42 7.08 -8.57 0.23
N GLN A 43 6.70 -8.67 1.50
CA GLN A 43 7.45 -9.41 2.51
C GLN A 43 7.48 -10.92 2.21
N LEU A 44 6.33 -11.52 1.86
CA LEU A 44 6.25 -12.93 1.50
C LEU A 44 7.08 -13.27 0.27
N ASP A 45 7.04 -12.43 -0.77
CA ASP A 45 7.84 -12.58 -1.99
C ASP A 45 9.34 -12.53 -1.67
N ALA A 46 9.75 -11.58 -0.82
CA ALA A 46 11.14 -11.44 -0.38
C ALA A 46 11.59 -12.67 0.41
N THR A 47 10.82 -13.10 1.42
CA THR A 47 11.11 -14.29 2.22
C THR A 47 11.26 -15.53 1.34
N LYS A 48 10.30 -15.79 0.44
CA LYS A 48 10.35 -16.94 -0.47
C LYS A 48 11.65 -16.95 -1.26
N ALA A 49 12.03 -15.83 -1.86
CA ALA A 49 13.20 -15.79 -2.70
C ALA A 49 14.53 -15.89 -1.94
N TYR A 50 14.64 -15.31 -0.75
CA TYR A 50 15.81 -15.51 0.09
C TYR A 50 15.93 -16.96 0.55
N THR A 51 14.81 -17.61 0.91
CA THR A 51 14.78 -19.04 1.22
C THR A 51 15.17 -19.89 0.01
N ASP A 52 14.62 -19.61 -1.17
CA ASP A 52 14.95 -20.33 -2.41
C ASP A 52 16.44 -20.21 -2.74
N THR A 53 17.02 -19.01 -2.57
CA THR A 53 18.45 -18.77 -2.78
C THR A 53 19.29 -19.57 -1.79
N GLY A 54 18.95 -19.54 -0.50
CA GLY A 54 19.65 -20.32 0.53
C GLY A 54 19.59 -21.82 0.28
N LEU A 55 18.42 -22.35 -0.06
CA LEU A 55 18.26 -23.77 -0.41
C LEU A 55 19.03 -24.14 -1.68
N ALA A 56 19.08 -23.27 -2.68
CA ALA A 56 19.90 -23.48 -3.87
C ALA A 56 21.41 -23.53 -3.52
N GLN A 57 21.89 -22.61 -2.68
CA GLN A 57 23.28 -22.63 -2.21
C GLN A 57 23.62 -23.89 -1.42
N LEU A 58 22.74 -24.33 -0.53
CA LEU A 58 22.93 -25.58 0.22
C LEU A 58 23.01 -26.79 -0.71
N ARG A 59 22.15 -26.87 -1.74
CA ARG A 59 22.22 -27.95 -2.74
C ARG A 59 23.54 -27.94 -3.52
N THR A 60 23.99 -26.76 -3.93
CA THR A 60 25.28 -26.60 -4.64
C THR A 60 26.45 -27.02 -3.74
N LEU A 61 26.43 -26.61 -2.47
CA LEU A 61 27.46 -26.99 -1.49
C LEU A 61 27.48 -28.50 -1.26
N MET A 62 26.32 -29.15 -1.09
CA MET A 62 26.23 -30.60 -0.93
C MET A 62 26.73 -31.39 -2.15
N ALA A 63 26.76 -30.76 -3.34
CA ALA A 63 27.29 -31.38 -4.55
C ALA A 63 28.82 -31.31 -4.67
N VAL A 64 29.50 -30.57 -3.79
CA VAL A 64 30.97 -30.47 -3.75
C VAL A 64 31.55 -31.80 -3.27
N LYS A 65 32.46 -32.38 -4.07
CA LYS A 65 33.09 -33.68 -3.78
C LYS A 65 34.58 -33.58 -3.42
N ASP A 66 35.22 -32.47 -3.77
CA ASP A 66 36.67 -32.28 -3.69
C ASP A 66 37.03 -30.79 -3.64
N ALA A 67 38.34 -30.51 -3.59
CA ALA A 67 38.88 -29.16 -3.51
C ALA A 67 38.61 -28.32 -4.77
N GLU A 68 38.49 -28.94 -5.95
CA GLU A 68 38.16 -28.23 -7.19
C GLU A 68 36.70 -27.79 -7.20
N GLY A 69 35.79 -28.67 -6.79
CA GLY A 69 34.38 -28.33 -6.58
C GLY A 69 34.19 -27.23 -5.53
N LEU A 70 34.99 -27.23 -4.46
CA LEU A 70 34.97 -26.16 -3.45
C LEU A 70 35.43 -24.82 -4.05
N LYS A 71 36.49 -24.83 -4.85
CA LYS A 71 36.97 -23.64 -5.56
C LYS A 71 35.90 -23.08 -6.49
N SER A 72 35.26 -23.93 -7.30
CA SER A 72 34.16 -23.52 -8.19
C SER A 72 32.96 -22.98 -7.43
N TYR A 73 32.61 -23.58 -6.27
CA TYR A 73 31.56 -23.04 -5.39
C TYR A 73 31.90 -21.63 -4.91
N MET A 74 33.15 -21.39 -4.47
CA MET A 74 33.62 -20.08 -4.00
C MET A 74 33.62 -19.04 -5.13
N GLU A 75 34.06 -19.40 -6.33
CA GLU A 75 33.98 -18.53 -7.52
C GLU A 75 32.53 -18.16 -7.85
N GLY A 76 31.60 -19.10 -7.68
CA GLY A 76 30.16 -18.88 -7.85
C GLY A 76 29.53 -17.93 -6.81
N GLN A 77 30.11 -17.79 -5.61
CA GLN A 77 29.54 -16.93 -4.56
C GLN A 77 29.48 -15.46 -4.96
N GLN A 78 30.39 -14.98 -5.80
CA GLN A 78 30.37 -13.60 -6.27
C GLN A 78 29.09 -13.29 -7.06
N LYS A 79 28.63 -14.25 -7.88
CA LYS A 79 27.37 -14.13 -8.61
C LYS A 79 26.18 -14.11 -7.66
N VAL A 80 26.16 -15.01 -6.68
CA VAL A 80 25.09 -15.09 -5.66
C VAL A 80 24.99 -13.79 -4.87
N ALA A 81 26.13 -13.22 -4.46
CA ALA A 81 26.18 -11.94 -3.78
C ALA A 81 25.62 -10.80 -4.65
N LYS A 82 25.96 -10.79 -5.94
CA LYS A 82 25.41 -9.82 -6.90
C LYS A 82 23.89 -9.97 -7.05
N ASP A 83 23.41 -11.19 -7.24
CA ASP A 83 21.98 -11.47 -7.41
C ASP A 83 21.18 -11.08 -6.14
N LEU A 84 21.73 -11.34 -4.95
CA LEU A 84 21.15 -10.90 -3.67
C LEU A 84 21.14 -9.37 -3.52
N ALA A 85 22.20 -8.68 -3.93
CA ALA A 85 22.27 -7.23 -3.88
C ALA A 85 21.28 -6.56 -4.85
N GLU A 86 21.17 -7.08 -6.07
CA GLU A 86 20.18 -6.63 -7.06
C GLU A 86 18.76 -6.85 -6.54
N ARG A 87 18.50 -8.01 -5.92
CA ARG A 87 17.21 -8.29 -5.32
C ARG A 87 16.89 -7.37 -4.15
N LEU A 88 17.82 -7.17 -3.22
CA LEU A 88 17.64 -6.26 -2.09
C LEU A 88 17.30 -4.84 -2.58
N LYS A 89 17.98 -4.38 -3.62
CA LYS A 89 17.68 -3.11 -4.27
C LYS A 89 16.25 -3.09 -4.82
N GLY A 90 15.85 -4.13 -5.55
CA GLY A 90 14.49 -4.24 -6.09
C GLY A 90 13.41 -4.29 -5.01
N ASP A 91 13.66 -4.99 -3.90
CA ASP A 91 12.74 -5.03 -2.75
C ASP A 91 12.59 -3.64 -2.12
N ALA A 92 13.69 -2.89 -1.98
CA ALA A 92 13.66 -1.51 -1.49
C ALA A 92 12.88 -0.57 -2.45
N GLU A 93 13.12 -0.69 -3.76
CA GLU A 93 12.38 0.05 -4.78
C GLU A 93 10.88 -0.28 -4.73
N LYS A 94 10.50 -1.54 -4.52
CA LYS A 94 9.10 -1.97 -4.37
C LYS A 94 8.44 -1.31 -3.15
N VAL A 95 9.11 -1.28 -2.00
CA VAL A 95 8.57 -0.61 -0.80
C VAL A 95 8.40 0.89 -1.01
N VAL A 96 9.39 1.55 -1.64
CA VAL A 96 9.29 2.98 -1.98
C VAL A 96 8.13 3.24 -2.93
N ALA A 97 7.94 2.41 -3.95
CA ALA A 97 6.83 2.54 -4.89
C ALA A 97 5.47 2.38 -4.19
N LEU A 98 5.34 1.43 -3.26
CA LEU A 98 4.12 1.27 -2.46
C LEU A 98 3.82 2.52 -1.61
N GLN A 99 4.84 3.10 -0.98
CA GLN A 99 4.68 4.32 -0.19
C GLN A 99 4.26 5.52 -1.05
N GLN A 100 4.83 5.63 -2.26
CA GLN A 100 4.45 6.66 -3.23
C GLN A 100 3.00 6.49 -3.69
N ASP A 101 2.58 5.26 -4.01
CA ASP A 101 1.20 4.92 -4.39
C ASP A 101 0.22 5.33 -3.28
N PHE A 102 0.50 4.95 -2.03
CA PHE A 102 -0.34 5.33 -0.88
C PHE A 102 -0.50 6.84 -0.72
N VAL A 103 0.59 7.61 -0.88
CA VAL A 103 0.55 9.08 -0.80
C VAL A 103 -0.25 9.67 -1.94
N GLN A 104 -0.03 9.23 -3.18
CA GLN A 104 -0.76 9.71 -4.35
C GLN A 104 -2.26 9.42 -4.24
N GLN A 105 -2.63 8.20 -3.82
CA GLN A 105 -4.03 7.84 -3.61
C GLN A 105 -4.67 8.62 -2.45
N SER A 106 -3.94 8.88 -1.38
CA SER A 106 -4.40 9.71 -0.26
C SER A 106 -4.67 11.17 -0.68
N GLN A 107 -3.81 11.74 -1.52
CA GLN A 107 -3.99 13.07 -2.08
C GLN A 107 -5.24 13.12 -2.98
N LYS A 108 -5.38 12.14 -3.87
CA LYS A 108 -6.55 12.02 -4.74
C LYS A 108 -7.85 11.91 -3.95
N LEU A 109 -7.87 11.07 -2.91
CA LEU A 109 -9.03 10.93 -2.03
C LEU A 109 -9.37 12.26 -1.33
N THR A 110 -8.36 13.02 -0.88
CA THR A 110 -8.57 14.35 -0.31
C THR A 110 -9.23 15.30 -1.31
N GLU A 111 -8.71 15.35 -2.55
CA GLU A 111 -9.27 16.21 -3.61
C GLU A 111 -10.72 15.82 -3.94
N GLU A 112 -11.02 14.53 -4.01
CA GLU A 112 -12.37 14.02 -4.26
C GLU A 112 -13.34 14.41 -3.14
N ASN A 113 -12.91 14.27 -1.88
CA ASN A 113 -13.72 14.67 -0.72
C ASN A 113 -14.01 16.17 -0.71
N VAL A 114 -13.02 17.01 -1.03
CA VAL A 114 -13.21 18.47 -1.14
C VAL A 114 -14.22 18.82 -2.24
N LYS A 115 -14.10 18.19 -3.43
CA LYS A 115 -15.05 18.38 -4.54
C LYS A 115 -16.46 17.95 -4.15
N GLN A 116 -16.60 16.82 -3.45
CA GLN A 116 -17.90 16.32 -2.99
C GLN A 116 -18.54 17.25 -1.95
N ALA A 117 -17.75 17.77 -1.01
CA ALA A 117 -18.22 18.73 -0.01
C ALA A 117 -18.68 20.04 -0.66
N GLN A 118 -17.90 20.57 -1.61
CA GLN A 118 -18.28 21.76 -2.39
C GLN A 118 -19.59 21.53 -3.16
N ALA A 119 -19.71 20.40 -3.88
CA ALA A 119 -20.92 20.08 -4.64
C ALA A 119 -22.16 19.96 -3.72
N THR A 120 -22.01 19.41 -2.52
CA THR A 120 -23.09 19.30 -1.53
C THR A 120 -23.47 20.68 -0.99
N ALA A 121 -22.49 21.53 -0.68
CA ALA A 121 -22.74 22.91 -0.26
C ALA A 121 -23.47 23.74 -1.33
N THR A 122 -23.05 23.63 -2.61
CA THR A 122 -23.71 24.31 -3.74
C THR A 122 -25.16 23.85 -3.92
N LYS A 123 -25.42 22.54 -3.81
CA LYS A 123 -26.79 22.00 -3.86
C LYS A 123 -27.66 22.52 -2.72
N ALA A 124 -27.12 22.58 -1.50
CA ALA A 124 -27.84 23.09 -0.34
C ALA A 124 -28.18 24.60 -0.48
N THR A 125 -27.32 25.39 -1.12
CA THR A 125 -27.60 26.81 -1.42
C THR A 125 -28.56 27.04 -2.58
N ALA A 126 -28.64 26.10 -3.55
CA ALA A 126 -29.55 26.20 -4.69
C ALA A 126 -30.96 25.69 -4.40
N GLN A 127 -31.17 25.00 -3.27
CA GLN A 127 -32.47 24.54 -2.77
C GLN A 127 -33.12 25.52 -1.77
N LYS A 128 -32.47 26.65 -1.48
CA LYS A 128 -33.03 27.80 -0.75
C LYS A 128 -33.66 28.79 -1.70
#